data_AF-A0A919U4V3-F1
#
_entry.id   AF-A0A919U4V3-F1
#
_cell.length_a   1.000
_cell.length_b   1.000
_cell.length_c   1.000
_cell.angle_alpha   90.00
_cell.angle_beta   90.00
_cell.angle_gamma   90.00
#
_symmetry.space_group_name_H-M   'P 1'
#
loop_
_entity.id
_entity.type
_entity.pdbx_description
1 polymer ?
#
loop_
_entity_poly.entity_id
_entity_poly.type
_entity_poly.pdbx_seq_one_letter_code
_entity_poly.pdbx_strand_id
1 'polypeptide(L)'
;MDRDEFAARFAASAAAAREIALPMVIEPLPAPLLFRVRLNQSYDGNPPAPSEVRYPQDSSVERAVALHRCDAETALAELWRDGRVPQWINVAVVDETGDATVVELVCCGRFDPSPQGPVELPPFNVGGPTMGFGRDEVPFNLRAVAECWDAADLRRLATRPDVVRSLTLMTGDLDTTLPALPNLEILEHGMWTLGDLSIFARFPKLRVLRLHAPAILPPHGAVPASVRGLRITAGELAGSAQVDELDSLDLHLARGTDRDVERLLEGVAGLRFLDLSGTPVTDAIIPALDRLDLAVLDLRRTAVTDTALARFREARPGVRLHPYVPPPGYVPPPSGYENVQIRLAGSP
;
A
#
# COMPACT_ATOMS: atom_id res chain seq x y z
N MET A 1 23.45 19.78 10.00
CA MET A 1 22.59 20.26 11.10
C MET A 1 23.12 19.60 12.34
N ASP A 2 23.27 20.38 13.40
CA ASP A 2 23.72 19.83 14.67
C ASP A 2 22.70 18.80 15.22
N ARG A 3 23.17 17.79 15.96
CA ARG A 3 22.28 16.74 16.48
C ARG A 3 21.26 17.29 17.47
N ASP A 4 21.66 18.24 18.32
CA ASP A 4 20.78 18.79 19.35
C ASP A 4 19.72 19.71 18.70
N GLU A 5 20.12 20.47 17.68
CA GLU A 5 19.18 21.25 16.86
C GLU A 5 18.14 20.34 16.19
N PHE A 6 18.57 19.25 15.56
CA PHE A 6 17.67 18.29 14.93
C PHE A 6 16.74 17.61 15.95
N ALA A 7 17.28 17.20 17.11
CA ALA A 7 16.51 16.58 18.18
C ALA A 7 15.43 17.53 18.76
N ALA A 8 15.76 18.81 18.91
CA ALA A 8 14.81 19.83 19.35
C ALA A 8 13.67 20.00 18.33
N ARG A 9 14.00 20.06 17.02
CA ARG A 9 13.00 20.15 15.94
C ARG A 9 12.13 18.90 15.85
N PHE A 10 12.72 17.71 16.01
CA PHE A 10 12.02 16.43 16.08
C PHE A 10 10.98 16.43 17.20
N ALA A 11 11.38 16.77 18.43
CA ALA A 11 10.50 16.78 19.58
C ALA A 11 9.37 17.82 19.42
N ALA A 12 9.69 19.03 18.95
CA ALA A 12 8.70 20.07 18.71
C ALA A 12 7.69 19.66 17.62
N SER A 13 8.16 19.04 16.54
CA SER A 13 7.30 18.60 15.43
C SER A 13 6.38 17.45 15.83
N ALA A 14 6.86 16.49 16.62
CA ALA A 14 6.06 15.39 17.12
C ALA A 14 4.98 15.87 18.12
N ALA A 15 5.33 16.81 19.01
CA ALA A 15 4.38 17.45 19.91
C ALA A 15 3.32 18.25 19.13
N ALA A 16 3.73 19.03 18.13
CA ALA A 16 2.83 19.81 17.28
C ALA A 16 1.84 18.90 16.52
N ALA A 17 2.31 17.76 15.98
CA ALA A 17 1.44 16.80 15.30
C ALA A 17 0.33 16.28 16.22
N ARG A 18 0.67 15.98 17.49
CA ARG A 18 -0.31 15.57 18.50
C ARG A 18 -1.30 16.68 18.82
N GLU A 19 -0.84 17.91 19.03
CA GLU A 19 -1.71 19.05 19.33
C GLU A 19 -2.69 19.36 18.18
N ILE A 20 -2.23 19.25 16.93
CA ILE A 20 -3.09 19.38 15.75
C ILE A 20 -4.15 18.28 15.71
N ALA A 21 -3.80 17.04 16.09
CA ALA A 21 -4.70 15.90 16.02
C ALA A 21 -5.76 15.87 17.14
N LEU A 22 -5.47 16.42 18.33
CA LEU A 22 -6.38 16.40 19.49
C LEU A 22 -7.85 16.79 19.19
N PRO A 23 -8.15 17.89 18.48
CA PRO A 23 -9.54 18.25 18.16
C PRO A 23 -10.12 17.46 16.98
N MET A 24 -9.31 16.68 16.26
CA MET A 24 -9.69 16.03 15.02
C MET A 24 -10.09 14.56 15.18
N VAL A 25 -9.73 13.93 16.30
CA VAL A 25 -9.91 12.49 16.52
C VAL A 25 -10.71 12.18 17.77
N ILE A 26 -11.41 11.04 17.76
CA ILE A 26 -12.26 10.60 18.88
C ILE A 26 -11.41 9.99 20.01
N GLU A 27 -10.36 9.26 19.65
CA GLU A 27 -9.49 8.59 20.60
C GLU A 27 -8.76 9.59 21.52
N PRO A 28 -8.56 9.25 22.80
CA PRO A 28 -7.64 10.02 23.62
C PRO A 28 -6.24 9.91 23.01
N LEU A 29 -5.51 11.02 22.99
CA LEU A 29 -4.10 11.04 22.55
C LEU A 29 -3.21 11.26 23.79
N PRO A 30 -2.67 10.21 24.43
CA PRO A 30 -1.79 10.34 25.58
C PRO A 30 -0.54 11.17 25.27
N ALA A 31 0.02 11.84 26.26
CA ALA A 31 1.23 12.66 26.09
C ALA A 31 2.50 11.85 25.72
N PRO A 32 2.72 10.62 26.24
CA PRO A 32 3.83 9.79 25.78
C PRO A 32 3.71 9.52 24.28
N LEU A 33 4.84 9.60 23.57
CA LEU A 33 4.89 9.38 22.12
C LEU A 33 5.67 8.12 21.78
N LEU A 34 5.07 7.30 20.92
CA LEU A 34 5.75 6.25 20.16
C LEU A 34 5.83 6.66 18.70
N PHE A 35 6.79 6.08 17.99
CA PHE A 35 7.07 6.43 16.61
C PHE A 35 6.91 5.23 15.69
N ARG A 36 6.33 5.50 14.53
CA ARG A 36 6.40 4.63 13.35
C ARG A 36 7.27 5.32 12.32
N VAL A 37 8.48 4.83 12.11
CA VAL A 37 9.42 5.44 11.16
C VAL A 37 9.38 4.69 9.85
N ARG A 38 8.94 5.35 8.78
CA ARG A 38 8.99 4.83 7.41
C ARG A 38 10.14 5.47 6.67
N LEU A 39 11.20 4.69 6.47
CA LEU A 39 12.39 5.12 5.77
C LEU A 39 12.25 4.88 4.26
N ASN A 40 13.02 5.64 3.48
CA ASN A 40 13.10 5.51 2.01
C ASN A 40 11.74 5.56 1.27
N GLN A 41 10.90 6.54 1.61
CA GLN A 41 9.56 6.73 1.04
C GLN A 41 9.55 7.71 -0.15
N SER A 42 10.68 7.88 -0.84
CA SER A 42 10.82 8.74 -2.02
C SER A 42 11.08 7.94 -3.29
N TYR A 43 10.66 8.48 -4.44
CA TYR A 43 11.14 7.98 -5.73
C TYR A 43 12.57 8.46 -6.00
N ASP A 44 13.48 7.51 -6.11
CA ASP A 44 14.92 7.76 -6.10
C ASP A 44 15.60 7.51 -7.45
N GLY A 45 14.84 7.56 -8.55
CA GLY A 45 15.34 7.36 -9.92
C GLY A 45 16.32 8.43 -10.40
N ASN A 46 16.29 9.64 -9.81
CA ASN A 46 17.27 10.70 -10.11
C ASN A 46 18.60 10.41 -9.39
N PRO A 47 19.77 10.69 -10.01
CA PRO A 47 21.06 10.59 -9.34
C PRO A 47 21.11 11.38 -8.02
N PRO A 48 21.84 10.90 -7.00
CA PRO A 48 22.03 11.68 -5.78
C PRO A 48 22.95 12.89 -6.04
N ALA A 49 22.68 14.00 -5.35
CA ALA A 49 23.63 15.11 -5.29
C ALA A 49 24.92 14.68 -4.55
N PRO A 50 26.08 15.36 -4.74
CA PRO A 50 27.34 14.94 -4.13
C PRO A 50 27.34 14.84 -2.59
N SER A 51 26.47 15.60 -1.91
CA SER A 51 26.30 15.58 -0.45
C SER A 51 25.34 14.50 0.04
N GLU A 52 24.51 13.95 -0.86
CA GLU A 52 23.44 13.03 -0.53
C GLU A 52 23.97 11.61 -0.31
N VAL A 53 23.53 11.01 0.79
CA VAL A 53 23.78 9.61 1.10
C VAL A 53 22.46 8.85 1.09
N ARG A 54 22.48 7.62 0.57
CA ARG A 54 21.36 6.69 0.64
C ARG A 54 21.78 5.45 1.40
N TYR A 55 20.81 4.83 2.06
CA TYR A 55 20.99 3.61 2.84
C TYR A 55 20.12 2.52 2.22
N PRO A 56 20.66 1.66 1.34
CA PRO A 56 19.85 0.66 0.61
C PRO A 56 19.01 -0.24 1.53
N GLN A 57 19.54 -0.55 2.71
CA GLN A 57 18.87 -1.35 3.72
C GLN A 57 17.58 -0.72 4.26
N ASP A 58 17.38 0.59 4.14
CA ASP A 58 16.19 1.26 4.66
C ASP A 58 14.89 0.85 3.95
N SER A 59 14.98 0.14 2.83
CA SER A 59 13.82 -0.45 2.14
C SER A 59 13.43 -1.83 2.67
N SER A 60 14.17 -2.38 3.65
CA SER A 60 13.97 -3.77 4.07
C SER A 60 12.73 -3.92 4.97
N VAL A 61 12.10 -5.09 4.88
CA VAL A 61 10.92 -5.43 5.71
C VAL A 61 11.31 -5.49 7.18
N GLU A 62 12.51 -6.01 7.49
CA GLU A 62 13.04 -6.11 8.84
C GLU A 62 13.14 -4.73 9.50
N ARG A 63 13.53 -3.71 8.71
CA ARG A 63 13.62 -2.33 9.17
C ARG A 63 12.24 -1.74 9.41
N ALA A 64 11.29 -1.96 8.50
CA ALA A 64 9.91 -1.52 8.68
C ALA A 64 9.28 -2.13 9.95
N VAL A 65 9.51 -3.42 10.20
CA VAL A 65 9.05 -4.12 11.42
C VAL A 65 9.77 -3.59 12.66
N ALA A 66 11.09 -3.40 12.64
CA ALA A 66 11.81 -2.88 13.80
C ALA A 66 11.38 -1.46 14.20
N LEU A 67 10.92 -0.66 13.23
CA LEU A 67 10.64 0.76 13.42
C LEU A 67 9.15 1.11 13.44
N HIS A 68 8.25 0.12 13.45
CA HIS A 68 6.80 0.41 13.44
C HIS A 68 6.27 0.91 14.81
N ARG A 69 6.99 0.59 15.89
CA ARG A 69 6.72 0.98 17.29
C ARG A 69 8.04 1.18 18.04
N CYS A 70 8.72 2.29 17.81
CA CYS A 70 9.96 2.61 18.52
C CYS A 70 9.82 3.86 19.39
N ASP A 71 10.76 4.02 20.33
CA ASP A 71 10.84 5.22 21.16
C ASP A 71 11.51 6.39 20.43
N ALA A 72 11.49 7.57 21.06
CA ALA A 72 12.08 8.78 20.52
C ALA A 72 13.59 8.65 20.27
N GLU A 73 14.31 7.93 21.13
CA GLU A 73 15.76 7.78 21.03
C GLU A 73 16.14 6.94 19.80
N THR A 74 15.44 5.83 19.62
CA THR A 74 15.59 4.95 18.45
C THR A 74 15.22 5.70 17.18
N ALA A 75 14.07 6.38 17.13
CA ALA A 75 13.67 7.17 15.97
C ALA A 75 14.72 8.25 15.62
N LEU A 76 15.23 8.96 16.63
CA LEU A 76 16.25 9.98 16.44
C LEU A 76 17.58 9.40 15.92
N ALA A 77 18.01 8.25 16.43
CA ALA A 77 19.21 7.55 15.97
C ALA A 77 19.08 7.09 14.51
N GLU A 78 17.86 6.77 14.07
CA GLU A 78 17.59 6.42 12.68
C GLU A 78 17.54 7.62 11.74
N LEU A 79 17.08 8.76 12.22
CA LEU A 79 16.90 9.95 11.39
C LEU A 79 18.14 10.85 11.36
N TRP A 80 18.99 10.79 12.37
CA TRP A 80 20.25 11.52 12.40
C TRP A 80 21.42 10.54 12.31
N ARG A 81 22.11 10.54 11.17
CA ARG A 81 23.22 9.61 10.88
C ARG A 81 24.40 10.37 10.32
N ASP A 82 25.55 10.28 10.99
CA ASP A 82 26.82 10.86 10.53
C ASP A 82 26.71 12.33 10.07
N GLY A 83 26.03 13.15 10.87
CA GLY A 83 25.82 14.58 10.59
C GLY A 83 24.80 14.88 9.49
N ARG A 84 24.02 13.89 9.05
CA ARG A 84 23.01 13.99 7.99
C ARG A 84 21.65 13.56 8.48
N VAL A 85 20.63 14.09 7.81
CA VAL A 85 19.21 13.83 8.09
C VAL A 85 18.42 13.72 6.78
N PRO A 86 17.23 13.10 6.75
CA PRO A 86 16.40 13.10 5.56
C PRO A 86 16.11 14.52 5.06
N GLN A 87 16.08 14.71 3.75
CA GLN A 87 15.71 15.99 3.14
C GLN A 87 14.30 16.46 3.50
N TRP A 88 13.38 15.52 3.71
CA TRP A 88 12.03 15.78 4.21
C TRP A 88 11.53 14.65 5.09
N ILE A 89 10.72 15.01 6.09
CA ILE A 89 10.05 14.10 7.01
C ILE A 89 8.61 14.60 7.19
N ASN A 90 7.62 13.83 6.72
CA ASN A 90 6.22 14.14 7.05
C ASN A 90 5.87 13.55 8.41
N VAL A 91 5.24 14.34 9.26
CA VAL A 91 4.91 14.00 10.65
C VAL A 91 3.40 14.04 10.83
N ALA A 92 2.79 12.94 11.26
CA ALA A 92 1.35 12.88 11.51
C ALA A 92 1.01 11.88 12.62
N VAL A 93 -0.06 12.14 13.37
CA VAL A 93 -0.64 11.11 14.26
C VAL A 93 -1.38 10.08 13.43
N VAL A 94 -1.14 8.80 13.72
CA VAL A 94 -1.73 7.68 12.97
C VAL A 94 -2.46 6.67 13.84
N ASP A 95 -2.17 6.61 15.14
CA ASP A 95 -2.73 5.61 16.05
C ASP A 95 -2.52 6.02 17.52
N GLU A 96 -3.04 5.20 18.44
CA GLU A 96 -2.74 5.24 19.87
C GLU A 96 -2.73 3.83 20.49
N THR A 97 -2.02 3.66 21.61
CA THR A 97 -1.87 2.36 22.30
C THR A 97 -2.65 2.28 23.62
N GLY A 98 -3.38 3.34 23.98
CA GLY A 98 -4.01 3.57 25.27
C GLY A 98 -3.12 4.34 26.24
N ASP A 99 -1.81 4.11 26.20
CA ASP A 99 -0.80 4.75 27.04
C ASP A 99 0.12 5.73 26.27
N ALA A 100 0.16 5.63 24.95
CA ALA A 100 0.93 6.53 24.09
C ALA A 100 0.17 6.92 22.81
N THR A 101 0.47 8.13 22.32
CA THR A 101 0.13 8.57 20.96
C THR A 101 1.19 8.09 19.98
N VAL A 102 0.78 7.73 18.77
CA VAL A 102 1.67 7.14 17.78
C VAL A 102 1.82 8.11 16.62
N VAL A 103 3.04 8.59 16.46
CA VAL A 103 3.41 9.57 15.43
C VAL A 103 4.16 8.85 14.32
N GLU A 104 3.64 8.93 13.10
CA GLU A 104 4.31 8.42 11.91
C GLU A 104 5.27 9.46 11.35
N LEU A 105 6.45 8.99 10.96
CA LEU A 105 7.52 9.76 10.34
C LEU A 105 7.79 9.15 8.96
N VAL A 106 7.19 9.74 7.92
CA VAL A 106 7.41 9.32 6.53
C VAL A 106 8.60 10.10 5.99
N CYS A 107 9.69 9.39 5.68
CA CYS A 107 10.99 9.99 5.42
C CYS A 107 11.46 9.67 4.00
N CYS A 108 12.08 10.63 3.32
CA CYS A 108 12.78 10.33 2.07
C CYS A 108 14.02 9.45 2.30
N GLY A 109 14.49 8.81 1.23
CA GLY A 109 15.73 8.00 1.25
C GLY A 109 17.03 8.80 1.18
N ARG A 110 16.94 10.12 0.99
CA ARG A 110 18.08 11.00 0.72
C ARG A 110 18.46 11.77 1.97
N PHE A 111 19.63 11.45 2.49
CA PHE A 111 20.17 12.09 3.69
C PHE A 111 21.17 13.17 3.29
N ASP A 112 21.00 14.37 3.84
CA ASP A 112 21.81 15.55 3.55
C ASP A 112 22.24 16.24 4.84
N PRO A 113 23.43 16.87 4.90
CA PRO A 113 23.87 17.60 6.09
C PRO A 113 23.10 18.90 6.34
N SER A 114 22.40 19.48 5.37
CA SER A 114 21.71 20.76 5.52
C SER A 114 20.41 20.76 4.71
N PRO A 115 19.38 20.01 5.14
CA PRO A 115 18.11 20.02 4.43
C PRO A 115 17.52 21.44 4.47
N GLN A 116 17.19 21.95 3.29
CA GLN A 116 16.51 23.25 3.13
C GLN A 116 15.10 23.00 2.59
N GLY A 117 14.14 23.78 3.06
CA GLY A 117 12.77 23.68 2.61
C GLY A 117 11.90 24.82 3.14
N PRO A 118 10.74 25.09 2.53
CA PRO A 118 9.85 26.20 2.90
C PRO A 118 9.04 25.93 4.18
N VAL A 119 9.53 25.07 5.07
CA VAL A 119 8.85 24.68 6.31
C VAL A 119 9.46 25.35 7.52
N GLU A 120 8.65 25.53 8.56
CA GLU A 120 9.04 26.26 9.78
C GLU A 120 10.19 25.58 10.53
N LEU A 121 10.19 24.24 10.58
CA LEU A 121 11.20 23.42 11.27
C LEU A 121 11.80 22.36 10.32
N PRO A 122 12.60 22.74 9.30
CA PRO A 122 13.13 21.77 8.35
C PRO A 122 14.00 20.72 9.08
N PRO A 123 13.94 19.43 8.68
CA PRO A 123 13.23 18.87 7.52
C PRO A 123 11.77 18.42 7.80
N PHE A 124 11.16 18.81 8.92
CA PHE A 124 9.86 18.30 9.35
C PHE A 124 8.68 19.07 8.73
N ASN A 125 7.79 18.33 8.08
CA ASN A 125 6.52 18.79 7.54
C ASN A 125 5.40 18.24 8.41
N VAL A 126 4.92 19.02 9.37
CA VAL A 126 3.86 18.59 10.28
C VAL A 126 2.50 18.69 9.58
N GLY A 127 1.82 17.56 9.48
CA GLY A 127 0.47 17.45 8.91
C GLY A 127 -0.59 17.19 9.97
N GLY A 128 -1.85 17.23 9.53
CA GLY A 128 -2.95 16.68 10.33
C GLY A 128 -2.84 15.15 10.47
N PRO A 129 -3.61 14.55 11.39
CA PRO A 129 -3.66 13.10 11.52
C PRO A 129 -4.06 12.44 10.19
N THR A 130 -3.55 11.25 9.94
CA THR A 130 -3.89 10.49 8.73
C THR A 130 -5.39 10.21 8.73
N MET A 131 -6.11 10.85 7.81
CA MET A 131 -7.57 10.79 7.76
C MET A 131 -8.06 9.40 7.33
N GLY A 132 -9.14 8.94 7.98
CA GLY A 132 -9.84 7.71 7.65
C GLY A 132 -10.90 7.85 6.54
N PHE A 133 -11.77 6.84 6.44
CA PHE A 133 -12.94 6.84 5.54
C PHE A 133 -13.99 7.88 5.98
N GLY A 134 -14.41 8.75 5.05
CA GLY A 134 -15.43 9.78 5.26
C GLY A 134 -14.80 11.12 5.67
N ARG A 135 -14.74 12.07 4.71
CA ARG A 135 -14.14 13.40 4.92
C ARG A 135 -15.03 14.36 5.73
N ASP A 136 -16.23 13.92 6.09
CA ASP A 136 -17.31 14.83 6.50
C ASP A 136 -17.57 14.82 8.02
N GLU A 137 -16.93 13.93 8.77
CA GLU A 137 -17.13 13.81 10.23
C GLU A 137 -15.84 14.15 10.98
N VAL A 138 -15.86 15.26 11.71
CA VAL A 138 -14.80 15.64 12.67
C VAL A 138 -15.46 15.83 14.04
N PRO A 139 -14.98 15.16 15.11
CA PRO A 139 -13.82 14.26 15.14
C PRO A 139 -14.08 12.90 14.47
N PHE A 140 -13.05 12.30 13.85
CA PHE A 140 -13.12 10.98 13.23
C PHE A 140 -12.42 9.89 14.07
N ASN A 141 -12.68 8.63 13.76
CA ASN A 141 -12.09 7.49 14.45
C ASN A 141 -10.76 7.08 13.78
N LEU A 142 -9.63 7.15 14.49
CA LEU A 142 -8.32 6.75 13.97
C LEU A 142 -8.28 5.27 13.59
N ARG A 143 -9.01 4.43 14.31
CA ARG A 143 -9.04 2.97 14.11
C ARG A 143 -9.92 2.55 12.93
N ALA A 144 -10.62 3.49 12.28
CA ALA A 144 -11.41 3.19 11.08
C ALA A 144 -10.55 2.72 9.91
N VAL A 145 -9.30 3.18 9.84
CA VAL A 145 -8.28 2.73 8.90
C VAL A 145 -7.07 2.27 9.70
N ALA A 146 -6.94 0.95 9.85
CA ALA A 146 -5.94 0.35 10.71
C ALA A 146 -4.82 -0.32 9.93
N GLU A 147 -3.62 -0.28 10.49
CA GLU A 147 -2.53 -1.18 10.13
C GLU A 147 -2.23 -2.10 11.31
N CYS A 148 -2.06 -3.39 11.02
CA CYS A 148 -1.71 -4.40 12.00
C CYS A 148 -0.34 -5.00 11.67
N TRP A 149 0.62 -4.75 12.54
CA TRP A 149 2.00 -5.20 12.38
C TRP A 149 2.32 -6.41 13.26
N ASP A 150 1.64 -6.55 14.39
CA ASP A 150 1.88 -7.62 15.35
C ASP A 150 0.61 -8.02 16.13
N ALA A 151 0.78 -8.97 17.05
CA ALA A 151 -0.32 -9.44 17.90
C ALA A 151 -0.82 -8.37 18.89
N ALA A 152 -0.02 -7.36 19.23
CA ALA A 152 -0.44 -6.28 20.11
C ALA A 152 -1.41 -5.34 19.38
N ASP A 153 -1.11 -4.97 18.13
CA ASP A 153 -2.03 -4.25 17.24
C ASP A 153 -3.34 -5.02 17.08
N LEU A 154 -3.27 -6.33 16.85
CA LEU A 154 -4.46 -7.17 16.71
C LEU A 154 -5.35 -7.17 17.95
N ARG A 155 -4.75 -7.29 19.14
CA ARG A 155 -5.48 -7.21 20.41
C ARG A 155 -6.18 -5.86 20.57
N ARG A 156 -5.56 -4.76 20.12
CA ARG A 156 -6.18 -3.43 20.16
C ARG A 156 -7.35 -3.32 19.20
N LEU A 157 -7.23 -3.83 17.97
CA LEU A 157 -8.35 -3.88 17.02
C LEU A 157 -9.53 -4.67 17.57
N ALA A 158 -9.27 -5.76 18.30
CA ALA A 158 -10.30 -6.57 18.94
C ALA A 158 -11.06 -5.84 20.07
N THR A 159 -10.57 -4.70 20.58
CA THR A 159 -11.29 -3.91 21.61
C THR A 159 -12.46 -3.11 21.05
N ARG A 160 -12.40 -2.73 19.77
CA ARG A 160 -13.42 -1.96 19.05
C ARG A 160 -13.53 -2.46 17.60
N PRO A 161 -13.93 -3.72 17.38
CA PRO A 161 -14.00 -4.30 16.04
C PRO A 161 -15.09 -3.64 15.17
N ASP A 162 -16.04 -2.96 15.80
CA ASP A 162 -17.16 -2.26 15.15
C ASP A 162 -16.72 -1.03 14.36
N VAL A 163 -15.59 -0.39 14.70
CA VAL A 163 -15.18 0.85 14.02
C VAL A 163 -14.27 0.61 12.82
N VAL A 164 -13.63 -0.57 12.73
CA VAL A 164 -12.65 -0.88 11.68
C VAL A 164 -13.35 -1.06 10.34
N ARG A 165 -13.02 -0.20 9.36
CA ARG A 165 -13.58 -0.23 7.99
C ARG A 165 -12.54 -0.61 6.94
N SER A 166 -11.27 -0.29 7.20
CA SER A 166 -10.14 -0.69 6.38
C SER A 166 -9.05 -1.26 7.26
N LEU A 167 -8.46 -2.37 6.83
CA LEU A 167 -7.38 -3.03 7.54
C LEU A 167 -6.27 -3.41 6.56
N THR A 168 -5.04 -3.02 6.89
CA THR A 168 -3.83 -3.54 6.24
C THR A 168 -3.08 -4.43 7.22
N LEU A 169 -2.83 -5.67 6.82
CA LEU A 169 -2.04 -6.63 7.55
C LEU A 169 -0.62 -6.62 7.02
N MET A 170 0.33 -6.23 7.87
CA MET A 170 1.74 -6.10 7.53
C MET A 170 2.54 -7.38 7.85
N THR A 171 1.88 -8.39 8.42
CA THR A 171 2.47 -9.69 8.79
C THR A 171 1.56 -10.84 8.36
N GLY A 172 2.16 -12.00 8.06
CA GLY A 172 1.45 -13.25 7.74
C GLY A 172 1.17 -14.15 8.96
N ASP A 173 1.63 -13.77 10.15
CA ASP A 173 1.45 -14.60 11.36
C ASP A 173 0.01 -14.53 11.92
N LEU A 174 -0.83 -13.63 11.39
CA LEU A 174 -2.11 -13.28 11.99
C LEU A 174 -3.33 -13.82 11.22
N ASP A 175 -3.11 -14.51 10.11
CA ASP A 175 -4.14 -14.89 9.14
C ASP A 175 -5.35 -15.63 9.77
N THR A 176 -5.08 -16.57 10.68
CA THR A 176 -6.14 -17.36 11.36
C THR A 176 -6.63 -16.75 12.67
N THR A 177 -5.94 -15.72 13.18
CA THR A 177 -6.23 -15.12 14.50
C THR A 177 -7.04 -13.83 14.41
N LEU A 178 -7.31 -13.33 13.20
CA LEU A 178 -8.11 -12.12 12.99
C LEU A 178 -9.48 -12.22 13.68
N PRO A 179 -9.85 -11.22 14.50
CA PRO A 179 -11.17 -11.17 15.14
C PRO A 179 -12.26 -10.96 14.09
N ALA A 180 -13.51 -11.15 14.49
CA ALA A 180 -14.64 -10.72 13.67
C ALA A 180 -14.61 -9.19 13.54
N LEU A 181 -14.65 -8.70 12.30
CA LEU A 181 -14.67 -7.26 11.98
C LEU A 181 -15.92 -6.97 11.15
N PRO A 182 -17.08 -6.72 11.81
CA PRO A 182 -18.39 -6.71 11.14
C PRO A 182 -18.58 -5.56 10.14
N ASN A 183 -17.76 -4.50 10.24
CA ASN A 183 -17.81 -3.32 9.38
C ASN A 183 -16.62 -3.20 8.42
N LEU A 184 -15.78 -4.22 8.32
CA LEU A 184 -14.64 -4.22 7.41
C LEU A 184 -15.10 -4.22 5.95
N GLU A 185 -14.69 -3.19 5.20
CA GLU A 185 -15.02 -2.98 3.79
C GLU A 185 -13.81 -3.24 2.89
N ILE A 186 -12.60 -2.94 3.38
CA ILE A 186 -11.35 -3.12 2.65
C ILE A 186 -10.37 -3.91 3.50
N LEU A 187 -9.81 -4.97 2.93
CA LEU A 187 -8.72 -5.73 3.52
C LEU A 187 -7.54 -5.78 2.55
N GLU A 188 -6.39 -5.37 3.04
CA GLU A 188 -5.11 -5.54 2.38
C GLU A 188 -4.22 -6.47 3.20
N HIS A 189 -3.62 -7.45 2.54
CA HIS A 189 -2.76 -8.43 3.15
C HIS A 189 -1.37 -8.39 2.51
N GLY A 190 -0.38 -7.87 3.21
CA GLY A 190 0.97 -7.62 2.70
C GLY A 190 1.83 -8.87 2.50
N MET A 191 1.53 -9.95 3.23
CA MET A 191 2.32 -11.19 3.22
C MET A 191 1.42 -12.44 3.24
N TRP A 192 0.49 -12.53 2.29
CA TRP A 192 -0.50 -13.61 2.23
C TRP A 192 0.13 -14.93 1.77
N THR A 193 -0.10 -16.01 2.53
CA THR A 193 0.47 -17.33 2.21
C THR A 193 -0.50 -18.52 2.30
N LEU A 194 -1.62 -18.42 3.01
CA LEU A 194 -2.52 -19.59 3.22
C LEU A 194 -3.26 -20.05 1.96
N GLY A 195 -3.48 -19.17 0.97
CA GLY A 195 -4.11 -19.50 -0.30
C GLY A 195 -5.64 -19.69 -0.28
N ASP A 196 -6.24 -20.14 0.83
CA ASP A 196 -7.69 -20.31 0.95
C ASP A 196 -8.39 -18.95 1.04
N LEU A 197 -9.12 -18.57 -0.02
CA LEU A 197 -9.83 -17.30 -0.08
C LEU A 197 -11.19 -17.35 0.64
N SER A 198 -11.70 -18.55 0.96
CA SER A 198 -13.00 -18.69 1.63
C SER A 198 -13.00 -18.16 3.07
N ILE A 199 -11.82 -18.06 3.69
CA ILE A 199 -11.68 -17.53 5.04
C ILE A 199 -12.14 -16.07 5.17
N PHE A 200 -12.19 -15.33 4.07
CA PHE A 200 -12.64 -13.94 4.05
C PHE A 200 -14.17 -13.81 4.13
N ALA A 201 -14.92 -14.92 3.99
CA ALA A 201 -16.38 -14.92 4.12
C ALA A 201 -16.86 -14.53 5.54
N ARG A 202 -15.97 -14.57 6.53
CA ARG A 202 -16.24 -14.07 7.90
C ARG A 202 -16.46 -12.55 7.97
N PHE A 203 -16.12 -11.80 6.93
CA PHE A 203 -16.25 -10.34 6.87
C PHE A 203 -17.43 -9.94 5.97
N PRO A 204 -18.65 -9.76 6.53
CA PRO A 204 -19.88 -9.68 5.73
C PRO A 204 -19.98 -8.42 4.85
N LYS A 205 -19.19 -7.38 5.11
CA LYS A 205 -19.17 -6.12 4.34
C LYS A 205 -17.93 -5.96 3.46
N LEU A 206 -17.06 -6.96 3.42
CA LEU A 206 -15.80 -6.89 2.69
C LEU A 206 -16.09 -6.82 1.20
N ARG A 207 -15.69 -5.70 0.58
CA ARG A 207 -15.91 -5.42 -0.85
C ARG A 207 -14.62 -5.32 -1.66
N VAL A 208 -13.51 -4.95 -1.02
CA VAL A 208 -12.20 -4.87 -1.67
C VAL A 208 -11.22 -5.75 -0.91
N LEU A 209 -10.62 -6.69 -1.62
CA LEU A 209 -9.58 -7.58 -1.12
C LEU A 209 -8.31 -7.39 -1.93
N ARG A 210 -7.20 -7.10 -1.25
CA ARG A 210 -5.87 -6.96 -1.87
C ARG A 210 -4.91 -7.92 -1.21
N LEU A 211 -4.28 -8.77 -2.01
CA LEU A 211 -3.39 -9.81 -1.53
C LEU A 211 -2.03 -9.63 -2.18
N HIS A 212 -1.00 -9.54 -1.34
CA HIS A 212 0.39 -9.56 -1.75
C HIS A 212 1.02 -10.86 -1.25
N ALA A 213 1.49 -11.68 -2.18
CA ALA A 213 2.27 -12.87 -1.90
C ALA A 213 3.72 -12.62 -2.36
N PRO A 214 4.73 -12.96 -1.53
CA PRO A 214 6.13 -12.69 -1.87
C PRO A 214 6.66 -13.56 -3.02
N ALA A 215 6.02 -14.71 -3.27
CA ALA A 215 6.43 -15.65 -4.30
C ALA A 215 5.20 -16.34 -4.90
N ILE A 216 5.03 -17.63 -4.66
CA ILE A 216 3.95 -18.43 -5.22
C ILE A 216 2.70 -18.25 -4.34
N LEU A 217 1.58 -17.88 -4.95
CA LEU A 217 0.27 -17.97 -4.31
C LEU A 217 -0.45 -19.21 -4.84
N PRO A 218 -0.88 -20.16 -4.00
CA PRO A 218 -1.75 -21.25 -4.40
C PRO A 218 -3.23 -20.91 -4.08
N PRO A 219 -3.89 -20.02 -4.85
CA PRO A 219 -5.25 -19.61 -4.53
C PRO A 219 -6.18 -20.81 -4.65
N HIS A 220 -7.05 -20.98 -3.66
CA HIS A 220 -8.11 -21.98 -3.66
C HIS A 220 -9.29 -21.51 -2.82
N GLY A 221 -10.39 -22.28 -2.84
CA GLY A 221 -11.63 -21.87 -2.22
C GLY A 221 -12.36 -20.79 -3.03
N ALA A 222 -13.49 -20.33 -2.50
CA ALA A 222 -14.32 -19.31 -3.14
C ALA A 222 -13.98 -17.92 -2.59
N VAL A 223 -13.82 -16.95 -3.50
CA VAL A 223 -13.83 -15.53 -3.13
C VAL A 223 -15.22 -15.19 -2.59
N PRO A 224 -15.34 -14.52 -1.43
CA PRO A 224 -16.65 -14.18 -0.87
C PRO A 224 -17.47 -13.32 -1.83
N ALA A 225 -18.75 -13.63 -1.99
CA ALA A 225 -19.64 -12.94 -2.94
C ALA A 225 -19.81 -11.43 -2.67
N SER A 226 -19.46 -10.95 -1.47
CA SER A 226 -19.46 -9.52 -1.14
C SER A 226 -18.29 -8.76 -1.79
N VAL A 227 -17.20 -9.46 -2.13
CA VAL A 227 -16.02 -8.87 -2.75
C VAL A 227 -16.33 -8.54 -4.21
N ARG A 228 -16.12 -7.28 -4.58
CA ARG A 228 -16.28 -6.77 -5.95
C ARG A 228 -14.98 -6.28 -6.57
N GLY A 229 -14.01 -5.91 -5.72
CA GLY A 229 -12.66 -5.57 -6.14
C GLY A 229 -11.64 -6.56 -5.59
N LEU A 230 -10.90 -7.22 -6.47
CA LEU A 230 -9.82 -8.12 -6.11
C LEU A 230 -8.49 -7.63 -6.73
N ARG A 231 -7.46 -7.54 -5.90
CA ARG A 231 -6.08 -7.36 -6.37
C ARG A 231 -5.22 -8.51 -5.88
N ILE A 232 -4.46 -9.11 -6.78
CA ILE A 232 -3.43 -10.10 -6.46
C ILE A 232 -2.11 -9.63 -7.03
N THR A 233 -1.14 -9.43 -6.15
CA THR A 233 0.27 -9.26 -6.49
C THR A 233 1.00 -10.51 -6.03
N ALA A 234 1.66 -11.20 -6.94
CA ALA A 234 2.42 -12.41 -6.63
C ALA A 234 3.58 -12.61 -7.60
N GLY A 235 4.45 -13.57 -7.33
CA GLY A 235 5.34 -14.13 -8.33
C GLY A 235 4.55 -14.88 -9.40
N GLU A 236 3.80 -15.90 -8.98
CA GLU A 236 3.01 -16.79 -9.86
C GLU A 236 1.80 -17.36 -9.11
N LEU A 237 0.83 -17.90 -9.85
CA LEU A 237 -0.35 -18.59 -9.28
C LEU A 237 -0.22 -20.11 -9.47
N ALA A 238 -0.14 -20.85 -8.37
CA ALA A 238 -0.10 -22.31 -8.34
C ALA A 238 -1.43 -22.90 -7.84
N GLY A 239 -2.53 -22.55 -8.50
CA GLY A 239 -3.86 -22.98 -8.10
C GLY A 239 -4.96 -22.37 -8.95
N SER A 240 -6.17 -22.46 -8.43
CA SER A 240 -7.39 -21.85 -8.98
C SER A 240 -8.34 -21.56 -7.83
N ALA A 241 -8.90 -20.36 -7.80
CA ALA A 241 -9.97 -20.01 -6.89
C ALA A 241 -11.27 -19.84 -7.67
N GLN A 242 -12.40 -20.11 -6.99
CA GLN A 242 -13.71 -19.81 -7.53
C GLN A 242 -13.98 -18.32 -7.36
N VAL A 243 -14.19 -17.63 -8.48
CA VAL A 243 -14.46 -16.20 -8.52
C VAL A 243 -15.73 -15.99 -9.34
N ASP A 244 -16.88 -15.91 -8.67
CA ASP A 244 -18.18 -15.90 -9.36
C ASP A 244 -18.49 -14.54 -9.97
N GLU A 245 -18.33 -13.45 -9.21
CA GLU A 245 -18.75 -12.11 -9.65
C GLU A 245 -17.83 -11.02 -9.09
N LEU A 246 -17.20 -10.25 -9.98
CA LEU A 246 -16.33 -9.11 -9.66
C LEU A 246 -16.64 -7.94 -10.58
N ASP A 247 -16.42 -6.72 -10.09
CA ASP A 247 -16.46 -5.50 -10.91
C ASP A 247 -15.05 -5.17 -11.44
N SER A 248 -14.02 -5.36 -10.61
CA SER A 248 -12.62 -5.04 -10.91
C SER A 248 -11.64 -6.11 -10.46
N LEU A 249 -10.69 -6.46 -11.32
CA LEU A 249 -9.62 -7.40 -11.06
C LEU A 249 -8.27 -6.81 -11.48
N ASP A 250 -7.33 -6.77 -10.54
CA ASP A 250 -5.94 -6.37 -10.79
C ASP A 250 -5.03 -7.57 -10.54
N LEU A 251 -4.30 -8.02 -11.56
CA LEU A 251 -3.32 -9.09 -11.47
C LEU A 251 -1.93 -8.59 -11.87
N HIS A 252 -1.03 -8.58 -10.89
CA HIS A 252 0.38 -8.27 -11.09
C HIS A 252 1.22 -9.50 -10.73
N LEU A 253 1.49 -10.35 -11.72
CA LEU A 253 2.24 -11.59 -11.53
C LEU A 253 3.62 -11.45 -12.15
N ALA A 254 4.69 -11.44 -11.35
CA ALA A 254 6.04 -11.21 -11.87
C ALA A 254 6.53 -12.30 -12.85
N ARG A 255 6.01 -13.52 -12.70
CA ARG A 255 6.35 -14.74 -13.47
C ARG A 255 5.10 -15.54 -13.85
N GLY A 256 3.93 -14.89 -13.89
CA GLY A 256 2.67 -15.55 -14.27
C GLY A 256 2.59 -15.89 -15.76
N THR A 257 1.70 -16.81 -16.12
CA THR A 257 1.45 -17.21 -17.52
C THR A 257 0.03 -16.86 -17.96
N ASP A 258 -0.23 -16.91 -19.28
CA ASP A 258 -1.59 -16.79 -19.84
C ASP A 258 -2.56 -17.76 -19.14
N ARG A 259 -2.11 -19.00 -18.92
CA ARG A 259 -2.89 -20.07 -18.29
C ARG A 259 -3.24 -19.76 -16.82
N ASP A 260 -2.39 -19.03 -16.11
CA ASP A 260 -2.63 -18.66 -14.72
C ASP A 260 -3.73 -17.60 -14.62
N VAL A 261 -3.70 -16.63 -15.53
CA VAL A 261 -4.74 -15.61 -15.66
C VAL A 261 -6.04 -16.23 -16.14
N GLU A 262 -6.01 -17.07 -17.17
CA GLU A 262 -7.18 -17.79 -17.70
C GLU A 262 -7.92 -18.60 -16.64
N ARG A 263 -7.20 -19.36 -15.82
CA ARG A 263 -7.77 -20.16 -14.73
C ARG A 263 -8.52 -19.31 -13.71
N LEU A 264 -8.05 -18.09 -13.45
CA LEU A 264 -8.70 -17.19 -12.50
C LEU A 264 -9.88 -16.44 -13.13
N LEU A 265 -9.84 -16.18 -14.43
CA LEU A 265 -10.92 -15.55 -15.19
C LEU A 265 -12.08 -16.52 -15.52
N GLU A 266 -11.86 -17.82 -15.38
CA GLU A 266 -12.86 -18.84 -15.69
C GLU A 266 -14.08 -18.71 -14.78
N GLY A 267 -15.25 -18.45 -15.38
CA GLY A 267 -16.52 -18.33 -14.66
C GLY A 267 -16.80 -16.95 -14.04
N VAL A 268 -15.87 -15.99 -14.14
CA VAL A 268 -16.07 -14.64 -13.58
C VAL A 268 -17.13 -13.88 -14.38
N ALA A 269 -18.22 -13.51 -13.71
CA ALA A 269 -19.26 -12.62 -14.23
C ALA A 269 -19.05 -11.17 -13.76
N GLY A 270 -19.66 -10.22 -14.49
CA GLY A 270 -19.72 -8.81 -14.10
C GLY A 270 -18.46 -7.98 -14.32
N LEU A 271 -17.32 -8.60 -14.68
CA LEU A 271 -16.02 -7.92 -14.73
C LEU A 271 -16.01 -6.76 -15.74
N ARG A 272 -15.79 -5.53 -15.25
CA ARG A 272 -15.74 -4.31 -16.06
C ARG A 272 -14.33 -3.74 -16.19
N PHE A 273 -13.47 -3.96 -15.20
CA PHE A 273 -12.12 -3.42 -15.14
C PHE A 273 -11.12 -4.56 -14.93
N LEU A 274 -10.15 -4.67 -15.83
CA LEU A 274 -9.08 -5.65 -15.72
C LEU A 274 -7.72 -4.99 -15.92
N ASP A 275 -6.85 -5.08 -14.92
CA ASP A 275 -5.45 -4.65 -15.01
C ASP A 275 -4.54 -5.88 -14.99
N LEU A 276 -3.83 -6.13 -16.10
CA LEU A 276 -2.79 -7.16 -16.22
C LEU A 276 -1.40 -6.53 -16.40
N SER A 277 -1.25 -5.24 -16.09
CA SER A 277 -0.02 -4.52 -16.40
C SER A 277 1.18 -5.08 -15.63
N GLY A 278 2.28 -5.28 -16.35
CA GLY A 278 3.48 -5.93 -15.82
C GLY A 278 3.38 -7.43 -15.60
N THR A 279 2.24 -8.06 -15.91
CA THR A 279 2.12 -9.53 -15.96
C THR A 279 2.62 -10.04 -17.31
N PRO A 280 3.49 -11.06 -17.39
CA PRO A 280 4.09 -11.50 -18.65
C PRO A 280 3.15 -12.41 -19.48
N VAL A 281 1.91 -11.97 -19.67
CA VAL A 281 0.96 -12.57 -20.63
C VAL A 281 1.37 -12.26 -22.07
N THR A 282 1.00 -13.14 -22.99
CA THR A 282 1.30 -13.08 -24.43
C THR A 282 0.01 -12.92 -25.25
N ASP A 283 0.11 -12.88 -26.58
CA ASP A 283 -1.05 -12.89 -27.47
C ASP A 283 -2.03 -14.06 -27.21
N ALA A 284 -1.58 -15.12 -26.55
CA ALA A 284 -2.43 -16.24 -26.15
C ALA A 284 -3.52 -15.85 -25.14
N ILE A 285 -3.40 -14.73 -24.42
CA ILE A 285 -4.45 -14.29 -23.49
C ILE A 285 -5.70 -13.75 -24.19
N ILE A 286 -5.58 -13.25 -25.44
CA ILE A 286 -6.63 -12.50 -26.13
C ILE A 286 -7.97 -13.27 -26.21
N PRO A 287 -8.01 -14.57 -26.56
CA PRO A 287 -9.26 -15.34 -26.58
C PRO A 287 -9.95 -15.44 -25.22
N ALA A 288 -9.22 -15.34 -24.10
CA ALA A 288 -9.81 -15.27 -22.78
C ALA A 288 -10.43 -13.89 -22.53
N LEU A 289 -9.74 -12.81 -22.94
CA LEU A 289 -10.22 -11.44 -22.79
C LEU A 289 -11.45 -11.15 -23.67
N ASP A 290 -11.54 -11.74 -24.86
CA ASP A 290 -12.67 -11.58 -25.78
C ASP A 290 -14.00 -12.11 -25.20
N ARG A 291 -13.92 -13.06 -24.27
CA ARG A 291 -15.10 -13.63 -23.59
C ARG A 291 -15.66 -12.73 -22.50
N LEU A 292 -14.95 -11.66 -22.15
CA LEU A 292 -15.33 -10.76 -21.05
C LEU A 292 -15.99 -9.49 -21.58
N ASP A 293 -16.99 -9.00 -20.84
CA ASP A 293 -17.64 -7.72 -21.13
C ASP A 293 -16.93 -6.54 -20.46
N LEU A 294 -15.65 -6.35 -20.81
CA LEU A 294 -14.81 -5.31 -20.21
C LEU A 294 -15.22 -3.90 -20.66
N ALA A 295 -15.15 -2.93 -19.75
CA ALA A 295 -15.15 -1.50 -20.09
C ALA A 295 -13.72 -0.95 -20.21
N VAL A 296 -12.80 -1.49 -19.41
CA VAL A 296 -11.42 -1.01 -19.30
C VAL A 296 -10.48 -2.20 -19.16
N LEU A 297 -9.38 -2.16 -19.92
CA LEU A 297 -8.33 -3.17 -19.89
C LEU A 297 -6.95 -2.50 -19.93
N ASP A 298 -6.05 -2.90 -19.03
CA ASP A 298 -4.65 -2.50 -19.05
C ASP A 298 -3.74 -3.69 -19.34
N LEU A 299 -2.97 -3.59 -20.42
CA LEU A 299 -2.01 -4.59 -20.89
C LEU A 299 -0.59 -3.99 -21.02
N ARG A 300 -0.32 -2.85 -20.36
CA ARG A 300 1.01 -2.24 -20.40
C ARG A 300 2.07 -3.17 -19.82
N ARG A 301 3.27 -3.14 -20.40
CA ARG A 301 4.42 -3.94 -19.92
C ARG A 301 4.12 -5.45 -19.90
N THR A 302 3.25 -5.90 -20.81
CA THR A 302 3.02 -7.33 -21.09
C THR A 302 3.81 -7.73 -22.34
N ALA A 303 3.76 -9.02 -22.72
CA ALA A 303 4.32 -9.51 -23.99
C ALA A 303 3.27 -9.58 -25.12
N VAL A 304 2.09 -8.95 -24.94
CA VAL A 304 1.08 -8.82 -26.00
C VAL A 304 1.58 -7.87 -27.08
N THR A 305 1.50 -8.30 -28.34
CA THR A 305 1.99 -7.56 -29.49
C THR A 305 1.02 -6.47 -29.93
N ASP A 306 1.54 -5.41 -30.55
CA ASP A 306 0.72 -4.36 -31.16
C ASP A 306 -0.26 -4.91 -32.21
N THR A 307 0.14 -5.98 -32.91
CA THR A 307 -0.73 -6.66 -33.89
C THR A 307 -1.94 -7.29 -33.21
N ALA A 308 -1.74 -7.98 -32.08
CA ALA A 308 -2.83 -8.57 -31.32
C ALA A 308 -3.73 -7.49 -30.69
N LEU A 309 -3.15 -6.42 -30.14
CA LEU A 309 -3.91 -5.28 -29.60
C LEU A 309 -4.75 -4.57 -30.68
N ALA A 310 -4.22 -4.41 -31.89
CA ALA A 310 -4.97 -3.82 -33.00
C ALA A 310 -6.20 -4.67 -33.36
N ARG A 311 -6.03 -6.00 -33.47
CA ARG A 311 -7.13 -6.93 -33.71
C ARG A 311 -8.16 -6.91 -32.59
N PHE A 312 -7.72 -6.89 -31.33
CA PHE A 312 -8.61 -6.79 -30.17
C PHE A 312 -9.43 -5.49 -30.20
N ARG A 313 -8.82 -4.35 -30.51
CA ARG A 313 -9.53 -3.06 -30.66
C ARG A 313 -10.59 -3.10 -31.77
N GLU A 314 -10.28 -3.73 -32.91
CA GLU A 314 -11.23 -3.90 -34.01
C GLU A 314 -12.42 -4.78 -33.62
N ALA A 315 -12.16 -5.87 -32.90
CA ALA A 315 -13.20 -6.79 -32.43
C ALA A 315 -14.03 -6.22 -31.25
N ARG A 316 -13.41 -5.40 -30.41
CA ARG A 316 -13.98 -4.87 -29.15
C ARG A 316 -13.81 -3.34 -29.06
N PRO A 317 -14.39 -2.55 -29.98
CA PRO A 317 -14.16 -1.10 -30.05
C PRO A 317 -14.68 -0.30 -28.83
N GLY A 318 -15.55 -0.90 -28.01
CA GLY A 318 -16.06 -0.30 -26.77
C GLY A 318 -15.13 -0.43 -25.56
N VAL A 319 -14.08 -1.26 -25.63
CA VAL A 319 -13.14 -1.46 -24.52
C VAL A 319 -12.08 -0.37 -24.53
N ARG A 320 -11.95 0.38 -23.42
CA ARG A 320 -10.89 1.38 -23.27
C ARG A 320 -9.58 0.72 -22.84
N LEU A 321 -8.52 0.90 -23.62
CA LEU A 321 -7.18 0.41 -23.29
C LEU A 321 -6.32 1.50 -22.63
N HIS A 322 -5.81 1.26 -21.41
CA HIS A 322 -5.02 2.22 -20.64
C HIS A 322 -3.49 2.10 -20.85
N PRO A 323 -2.81 3.24 -21.07
CA PRO A 323 -3.14 4.26 -22.04
C PRO A 323 -2.50 3.93 -23.40
N TYR A 324 -3.36 3.98 -24.43
CA TYR A 324 -3.22 4.89 -25.56
C TYR A 324 -1.83 5.54 -25.81
N VAL A 325 -1.27 5.28 -26.99
CA VAL A 325 -0.05 5.92 -27.53
C VAL A 325 -0.39 7.34 -28.00
N PRO A 326 0.33 8.38 -27.53
CA PRO A 326 0.09 9.76 -27.97
C PRO A 326 0.39 9.94 -29.47
N PRO A 327 -0.24 10.91 -30.15
CA PRO A 327 0.14 11.27 -31.51
C PRO A 327 1.61 11.77 -31.57
N PRO A 328 2.29 11.65 -32.72
CA PRO A 328 3.69 12.05 -32.86
C PRO A 328 3.91 13.51 -32.42
N GLY A 329 4.86 13.75 -31.51
CA GLY A 329 5.20 15.08 -31.00
C GLY A 329 4.56 15.48 -29.67
N TYR A 330 3.76 14.61 -29.03
CA TYR A 330 3.30 14.83 -27.66
C TYR A 330 4.41 14.53 -26.64
N VAL A 331 4.78 15.54 -25.83
CA VAL A 331 5.66 15.38 -24.66
C VAL A 331 4.76 15.29 -23.42
N PRO A 332 4.76 14.17 -22.68
CA PRO A 332 3.94 14.06 -21.48
C PRO A 332 4.43 15.04 -20.41
N PRO A 333 3.54 15.72 -19.66
CA PRO A 333 3.95 16.43 -18.47
C PRO A 333 4.51 15.42 -17.46
N PRO A 334 5.54 15.77 -16.66
CA PRO A 334 6.12 14.87 -15.68
C PRO A 334 5.03 14.35 -14.73
N SER A 335 4.79 13.03 -14.74
CA SER A 335 3.72 12.40 -14.00
C SER A 335 4.03 12.34 -12.50
N GLY A 336 3.39 13.21 -11.72
CA GLY A 336 3.49 13.28 -10.26
C GLY A 336 2.72 12.21 -9.48
N TYR A 337 2.57 11.00 -10.01
CA TYR A 337 1.93 9.88 -9.31
C TYR A 337 2.68 8.57 -9.56
N GLU A 338 3.93 8.52 -9.10
CA GLU A 338 4.56 7.24 -8.77
C GLU A 338 4.12 6.87 -7.35
N ASN A 339 3.14 5.98 -7.27
CA ASN A 339 2.84 5.29 -6.03
C ASN A 339 4.11 4.62 -5.51
N VAL A 340 4.41 4.87 -4.24
CA VAL A 340 5.46 4.25 -3.45
C VAL A 340 5.44 2.75 -3.68
N GLN A 341 6.42 2.25 -4.43
CA GLN A 341 6.73 0.83 -4.45
C GLN A 341 7.43 0.52 -3.12
N ILE A 342 6.74 -0.17 -2.21
CA ILE A 342 7.44 -1.00 -1.24
C ILE A 342 8.07 -2.12 -2.06
N ARG A 343 9.37 -1.99 -2.35
CA ARG A 343 10.16 -3.09 -2.90
C ARG A 343 10.30 -4.14 -1.79
N LEU A 344 9.61 -5.27 -1.93
CA LEU A 344 9.99 -6.47 -1.21
C LEU A 344 11.39 -6.86 -1.70
N ALA A 345 12.36 -6.85 -0.79
CA ALA A 345 13.74 -7.20 -1.08
C ALA A 345 13.82 -8.65 -1.57
N GLY A 346 14.40 -8.85 -2.78
CA GLY A 346 14.70 -10.17 -3.31
C GLY A 346 14.23 -10.41 -4.73
N SER A 347 14.80 -9.72 -5.72
CA SER A 347 15.03 -10.25 -7.06
C SER A 347 16.21 -9.47 -7.69
N PRO A 348 17.14 -10.15 -8.37
CA PRO A 348 18.42 -9.59 -8.82
C PRO A 348 18.29 -8.43 -9.82
#